data_AF-A0A961JNZ2-F1
#
_entry.id   AF-A0A961JNZ2-F1
#
_cell.length_a   1.000
_cell.length_b   1.000
_cell.length_c   1.000
_cell.angle_alpha   90.00
_cell.angle_beta   90.00
_cell.angle_gamma   90.00
#
_symmetry.space_group_name_H-M   'P 1'
#
loop_
_entity.id
_entity.type
_entity.pdbx_description
1 polymer ?
#
loop_
_entity_poly.entity_id
_entity_poly.type
_entity_poly.pdbx_seq_one_letter_code
_entity_poly.pdbx_strand_id
1 'polypeptide(L)'
;MLELMLDEMPEVKLDMMLEDIPEPMEEVMPKERARANDTAQPELDLTTQRGRVAAWCQWFDLPEPKLRYRNGDLLTSSIDWISSVGASIDWIVCGDPKNMAAVYRRNDMNKSEFLPVLKKLNLTDAETKALIVAMRAVAEDGVDVEEALKVWKEAVYDRRGDRQSADREVKA
;
A
#
# COMPACT_ATOMS: atom_id res chain seq x y z
N MET A 1 -35.46 38.13 2.45
CA MET A 1 -35.34 38.57 3.86
C MET A 1 -35.25 37.31 4.71
N LEU A 2 -34.08 36.68 4.71
CA LEU A 2 -33.74 35.43 5.40
C LEU A 2 -32.32 35.62 5.98
N GLU A 3 -32.18 36.67 6.79
CA GLU A 3 -31.11 36.79 7.77
C GLU A 3 -31.72 36.41 9.11
N LEU A 4 -30.91 35.80 9.99
CA LEU A 4 -31.20 35.39 11.38
C LEU A 4 -31.62 33.93 11.56
N MET A 5 -30.65 33.00 11.57
CA MET A 5 -30.62 31.80 12.45
C MET A 5 -29.19 31.20 12.52
N LEU A 6 -28.15 32.02 12.73
CA LEU A 6 -26.79 31.54 13.00
C LEU A 6 -26.25 32.17 14.30
N ASP A 7 -27.08 32.17 15.34
CA ASP A 7 -26.63 32.46 16.70
C ASP A 7 -26.72 31.19 17.54
N GLU A 8 -25.67 30.95 18.31
CA GLU A 8 -25.53 29.95 19.36
C GLU A 8 -25.18 28.51 18.93
N MET A 9 -23.97 28.34 18.40
CA MET A 9 -23.24 27.08 18.66
C MET A 9 -22.43 27.25 19.95
N PRO A 10 -22.67 26.44 21.00
CA PRO A 10 -21.92 26.53 22.24
C PRO A 10 -20.45 26.18 22.02
N GLU A 11 -19.55 26.99 22.57
CA GLU A 11 -18.11 26.71 22.62
C GLU A 11 -17.88 25.39 23.38
N VAL A 12 -17.56 24.34 22.62
CA VAL A 12 -17.12 23.07 23.20
C VAL A 12 -15.71 23.30 23.76
N LYS A 13 -15.63 23.54 25.07
CA LYS A 13 -14.36 23.49 25.81
C LYS A 13 -13.87 22.05 25.82
N LEU A 14 -12.99 21.72 24.87
CA LEU A 14 -12.15 20.53 24.93
C LEU A 14 -11.11 20.72 26.03
N ASP A 15 -11.52 20.52 27.27
CA ASP A 15 -10.58 20.15 28.34
C ASP A 15 -10.13 18.72 28.04
N MET A 16 -9.16 18.61 27.12
CA MET A 16 -8.45 17.38 26.86
C MET A 16 -7.67 17.03 28.12
N MET A 17 -8.22 16.11 28.89
CA MET A 17 -7.46 15.34 29.87
C MET A 17 -6.35 14.64 29.10
N LEU A 18 -5.14 15.21 29.17
CA LEU A 18 -3.88 14.55 28.87
C LEU A 18 -3.70 13.45 29.93
N GLU A 19 -4.48 12.38 29.79
CA GLU A 19 -4.23 11.14 30.51
C GLU A 19 -2.88 10.59 30.01
N ASP A 20 -2.03 10.27 30.97
CA ASP A 20 -0.65 9.81 30.81
C ASP A 20 -0.51 8.85 29.63
N ILE A 21 0.10 9.32 28.55
CA ILE A 21 0.52 8.46 27.43
C ILE A 21 1.61 7.55 28.01
N PRO A 22 1.37 6.25 28.17
CA PRO A 22 2.39 5.35 28.67
C PRO A 22 3.60 5.43 27.73
N GLU A 23 4.78 5.69 28.31
CA GLU A 23 6.02 5.76 27.54
C GLU A 23 6.15 4.52 26.65
N PRO A 24 6.54 4.67 25.37
CA PRO A 24 6.67 3.54 24.48
C PRO A 24 7.69 2.58 25.10
N MET A 25 7.22 1.40 25.51
CA MET A 25 8.09 0.35 26.00
C MET A 25 9.15 0.11 24.92
N GLU A 26 10.40 0.39 25.25
CA GLU A 26 11.54 0.01 24.42
C GLU A 26 11.47 -1.50 24.24
N GLU A 27 10.97 -1.92 23.08
CA GLU A 27 10.93 -3.31 22.67
C GLU A 27 12.39 -3.77 22.62
N VAL A 28 12.80 -4.48 23.68
CA VAL A 28 14.14 -5.03 23.83
C VAL A 28 14.32 -6.07 22.75
N MET A 29 14.72 -5.62 21.57
CA MET A 29 15.05 -6.50 20.47
C MET A 29 16.18 -7.42 20.93
N PRO A 30 16.00 -8.75 20.91
CA PRO A 30 17.04 -9.68 21.28
C PRO A 30 18.24 -9.47 20.34
N LYS A 31 19.36 -9.00 20.92
CA LYS A 31 20.66 -8.74 20.26
C LYS A 31 21.40 -10.02 19.83
N GLU A 32 20.68 -11.08 19.48
CA GLU A 32 21.25 -12.33 19.01
C GLU A 32 20.86 -12.58 17.55
N ARG A 33 21.46 -11.81 16.64
CA ARG A 33 21.79 -12.36 15.32
C ARG A 33 23.28 -12.62 15.26
N ALA A 34 23.55 -13.90 15.44
CA ALA A 34 24.83 -14.56 15.33
C ALA A 34 25.68 -13.98 14.18
N ARG A 35 26.97 -13.83 14.50
CA ARG A 35 28.08 -13.70 13.56
C ARG A 35 28.09 -14.91 12.61
N ALA A 36 27.34 -14.84 11.53
CA ALA A 36 27.42 -15.83 10.46
C ALA A 36 28.39 -15.29 9.40
N ASN A 37 29.58 -15.89 9.37
CA ASN A 37 30.48 -16.01 8.23
C ASN A 37 30.70 -14.75 7.38
N ASP A 38 31.83 -14.10 7.67
CA ASP A 38 32.53 -13.14 6.82
C ASP A 38 33.15 -13.83 5.58
N THR A 39 32.36 -14.69 4.92
CA THR A 39 32.70 -15.18 3.58
C THR A 39 32.42 -14.01 2.67
N ALA A 40 33.46 -13.23 2.35
CA ALA A 40 33.40 -12.08 1.46
C ALA A 40 32.50 -12.43 0.26
N GLN A 41 31.26 -11.94 0.29
CA GLN A 41 30.35 -12.19 -0.80
C GLN A 41 30.92 -11.46 -2.01
N PRO A 42 30.93 -12.11 -3.18
CA PRO A 42 31.41 -11.46 -4.39
C PRO A 42 30.68 -10.14 -4.54
N GLU A 43 31.45 -9.05 -4.60
CA GLU A 43 30.91 -7.70 -4.68
C GLU A 43 30.05 -7.62 -5.94
N LEU A 44 28.74 -7.40 -5.76
CA LEU A 44 27.79 -7.41 -6.87
C LEU A 44 27.93 -6.13 -7.69
N ASP A 45 28.23 -6.30 -8.98
CA ASP A 45 28.36 -5.18 -9.90
C ASP A 45 26.99 -4.66 -10.36
N LEU A 46 26.42 -3.73 -9.58
CA LEU A 46 25.15 -3.08 -9.87
C LEU A 46 25.18 -2.18 -11.11
N THR A 47 26.33 -1.95 -11.74
CA THR A 47 26.42 -1.18 -13.00
C THR A 47 25.94 -2.00 -14.20
N THR A 48 25.95 -3.33 -14.09
CA THR A 48 25.51 -4.25 -15.15
C THR A 48 24.10 -4.77 -14.91
N GLN A 49 23.37 -5.07 -15.99
CA GLN A 49 22.05 -5.70 -15.90
C GLN A 49 22.12 -7.05 -15.17
N ARG A 50 23.18 -7.82 -15.46
CA ARG A 50 23.42 -9.12 -14.81
C ARG A 50 23.64 -9.00 -13.31
N GLY A 51 24.48 -8.06 -12.88
CA GLY A 51 24.73 -7.86 -11.45
C GLY A 51 23.51 -7.34 -10.71
N ARG A 52 22.65 -6.54 -11.34
CA ARG A 52 21.35 -6.15 -10.76
C ARG A 52 20.36 -7.31 -10.64
N VAL A 53 20.30 -8.22 -11.63
CA VAL A 53 19.51 -9.45 -11.52
C VAL A 53 20.04 -10.35 -10.40
N ALA A 54 21.37 -10.54 -10.34
CA ALA A 54 21.99 -11.33 -9.28
C ALA A 54 21.72 -10.73 -7.88
N ALA A 55 21.79 -9.39 -7.76
CA ALA A 55 21.41 -8.68 -6.55
C ALA A 55 19.95 -8.91 -6.15
N TRP A 56 19.02 -8.81 -7.11
CA TRP A 56 17.61 -9.10 -6.86
C TRP A 56 17.40 -10.54 -6.38
N CYS A 57 17.99 -11.50 -7.08
CA CYS A 57 17.94 -12.90 -6.70
C CYS A 57 18.48 -13.14 -5.29
N GLN A 58 19.58 -12.48 -4.94
CA GLN A 58 20.15 -12.58 -3.61
C GLN A 58 19.26 -11.95 -2.53
N TRP A 59 18.69 -10.77 -2.77
CA TRP A 59 17.87 -10.06 -1.79
C TRP A 59 16.56 -10.77 -1.45
N PHE A 60 16.02 -11.53 -2.41
CA PHE A 60 14.72 -12.20 -2.29
C PHE A 60 14.81 -13.73 -2.29
N ASP A 61 16.03 -14.29 -2.16
CA ASP A 61 16.29 -15.74 -2.15
C ASP A 61 15.67 -16.48 -3.36
N LEU A 62 15.85 -15.91 -4.56
CA LEU A 62 15.34 -16.45 -5.82
C LEU A 62 16.47 -17.11 -6.63
N PRO A 63 16.20 -18.17 -7.39
CA PRO A 63 17.20 -18.78 -8.27
C PRO A 63 17.57 -17.81 -9.41
N GLU A 64 18.87 -17.70 -9.70
CA GLU A 64 19.35 -16.85 -10.80
C GLU A 64 18.88 -17.41 -12.17
N PRO A 65 18.20 -16.60 -13.00
CA PRO A 65 17.77 -17.03 -14.31
C PRO A 65 18.94 -17.06 -15.31
N LYS A 66 18.80 -17.88 -16.34
CA LYS A 66 19.69 -17.80 -17.51
C LYS A 66 19.29 -16.62 -18.39
N LEU A 67 19.87 -15.45 -18.13
CA LEU A 67 19.69 -14.26 -18.96
C LEU A 67 20.24 -14.51 -20.37
N ARG A 68 19.47 -14.10 -21.38
CA ARG A 68 19.89 -14.20 -22.78
C ARG A 68 20.00 -12.81 -23.39
N TYR A 69 21.10 -12.60 -24.11
CA TYR A 69 21.40 -11.32 -24.75
C TYR A 69 21.49 -11.49 -26.26
N ARG A 70 21.09 -10.46 -27.01
CA ARG A 70 21.32 -10.34 -28.46
C ARG A 70 21.86 -8.94 -28.72
N ASN A 71 23.09 -8.86 -29.24
CA ASN A 71 23.78 -7.59 -29.52
C ASN A 71 23.93 -6.66 -28.31
N GLY A 72 24.06 -7.24 -27.10
CA GLY A 72 24.16 -6.48 -25.85
C GLY A 72 22.80 -6.15 -25.19
N ASP A 73 21.70 -6.34 -25.92
CA ASP A 73 20.35 -6.11 -25.39
C ASP A 73 19.77 -7.38 -24.76
N LEU A 74 19.01 -7.19 -23.68
CA LEU A 74 18.31 -8.27 -23.00
C LEU A 74 17.13 -8.77 -23.86
N LEU A 75 17.05 -10.09 -24.08
CA LEU A 75 15.95 -10.69 -24.84
C LEU A 75 14.63 -10.65 -24.07
N THR A 76 13.50 -10.57 -24.79
CA THR A 76 12.14 -10.55 -24.24
C THR A 76 11.87 -11.70 -23.27
N SER A 77 12.39 -12.91 -23.54
CA SER A 77 12.22 -14.04 -22.64
C SER A 77 12.86 -13.86 -21.26
N SER A 78 13.86 -13.00 -21.13
CA SER A 78 14.42 -12.59 -19.83
C SER A 78 13.58 -11.49 -19.18
N ILE A 79 12.89 -10.65 -19.95
CA ILE A 79 11.94 -9.64 -19.45
C ILE A 79 10.71 -10.32 -18.84
N ASP A 80 10.19 -11.37 -19.46
CA ASP A 80 9.05 -12.14 -18.94
C ASP A 80 9.32 -12.70 -17.54
N TRP A 81 10.55 -13.18 -17.31
CA TRP A 81 10.98 -13.63 -15.99
C TRP A 81 11.07 -12.47 -14.98
N ILE A 82 11.66 -11.32 -15.37
CA ILE A 82 11.77 -10.14 -14.51
C ILE A 82 10.37 -9.69 -14.06
N SER A 83 9.41 -9.67 -14.98
CA SER A 83 8.02 -9.34 -14.70
C SER A 83 7.35 -10.35 -13.76
N SER A 84 7.57 -11.66 -13.98
CA SER A 84 6.93 -12.70 -13.17
C SER A 84 7.40 -12.75 -11.71
N VAL A 85 8.63 -12.30 -11.42
CA VAL A 85 9.17 -12.19 -10.07
C VAL A 85 8.93 -10.82 -9.42
N GLY A 86 8.21 -9.92 -10.11
CA GLY A 86 7.91 -8.58 -9.61
C GLY A 86 9.12 -7.64 -9.55
N ALA A 87 10.19 -7.93 -10.30
CA ALA A 87 11.36 -7.06 -10.37
C ALA A 87 11.06 -5.83 -11.24
N SER A 88 11.61 -4.68 -10.84
CA SER A 88 11.50 -3.46 -11.65
C SER A 88 12.36 -3.58 -12.90
N ILE A 89 11.71 -3.66 -14.07
CA ILE A 89 12.39 -3.69 -15.38
C ILE A 89 13.27 -2.44 -15.55
N ASP A 90 12.78 -1.27 -15.17
CA ASP A 90 13.53 -0.01 -15.28
C ASP A 90 14.85 -0.05 -14.51
N TRP A 91 14.82 -0.59 -13.28
CA TRP A 91 16.05 -0.73 -12.51
C TRP A 91 16.96 -1.80 -13.08
N ILE A 92 16.45 -2.97 -13.44
CA ILE A 92 17.28 -4.03 -14.03
C ILE A 92 17.93 -3.56 -15.34
N VAL A 93 17.19 -2.94 -16.25
CA VAL A 93 17.67 -2.56 -17.58
C VAL A 93 18.50 -1.28 -17.54
N CYS A 94 17.96 -0.21 -16.94
CA CYS A 94 18.55 1.14 -17.00
C CYS A 94 19.44 1.44 -15.80
N GLY A 95 19.30 0.73 -14.68
CA GLY A 95 20.09 0.96 -13.47
C GLY A 95 19.82 2.30 -12.81
N ASP A 96 18.72 2.99 -13.14
CA ASP A 96 18.41 4.32 -12.60
C ASP A 96 17.47 4.23 -11.38
N PRO A 97 18.01 4.31 -10.14
CA PRO A 97 17.19 4.29 -8.94
C PRO A 97 16.28 5.53 -8.82
N LYS A 98 16.54 6.61 -9.57
CA LYS A 98 15.71 7.83 -9.49
C LYS A 98 14.31 7.59 -10.03
N ASN A 99 14.18 6.85 -11.14
CA ASN A 99 12.87 6.53 -11.70
C ASN A 99 12.07 5.63 -10.76
N MET A 100 12.70 4.63 -10.15
CA MET A 100 12.08 3.82 -9.11
C MET A 100 11.63 4.65 -7.91
N ALA A 101 12.51 5.53 -7.40
CA ALA A 101 12.18 6.41 -6.29
C ALA A 101 11.02 7.36 -6.64
N ALA A 102 10.96 7.86 -7.88
CA ALA A 102 9.87 8.69 -8.36
C ALA A 102 8.54 7.93 -8.44
N VAL A 103 8.55 6.68 -8.94
CA VAL A 103 7.36 5.80 -8.97
C VAL A 103 6.88 5.48 -7.55
N TYR A 104 7.79 5.11 -6.65
CA TYR A 104 7.48 4.87 -5.25
C TYR A 104 6.85 6.11 -4.60
N ARG A 105 7.49 7.29 -4.76
CA ARG A 105 6.98 8.55 -4.23
C ARG A 105 5.60 8.89 -4.80
N ARG A 106 5.35 8.69 -6.10
CA ARG A 106 4.04 8.93 -6.70
C ARG A 106 2.98 7.98 -6.12
N ASN A 107 3.31 6.70 -5.97
CA ASN A 107 2.40 5.72 -5.37
C ASN A 107 2.12 6.03 -3.90
N ASP A 108 3.13 6.45 -3.14
CA ASP A 108 3.00 6.84 -1.74
C ASP A 108 2.16 8.11 -1.58
N MET A 109 2.40 9.14 -2.41
CA MET A 109 1.59 10.35 -2.44
C MET A 109 0.13 10.04 -2.75
N ASN A 110 -0.13 9.21 -3.76
CA ASN A 110 -1.49 8.77 -4.09
C ASN A 110 -2.15 8.05 -2.90
N LYS A 111 -1.43 7.19 -2.17
CA LYS A 111 -1.95 6.53 -0.97
C LYS A 111 -2.21 7.54 0.16
N SER A 112 -1.32 8.52 0.33
CA SER A 112 -1.35 9.49 1.43
C SER A 112 -2.63 10.34 1.43
N GLU A 113 -3.23 10.60 0.27
CA GLU A 113 -4.47 11.37 0.17
C GLU A 113 -5.69 10.59 0.69
N PHE A 114 -5.71 9.26 0.49
CA PHE A 114 -6.83 8.41 0.91
C PHE A 114 -6.68 7.91 2.35
N LEU A 115 -5.46 7.80 2.87
CA LEU A 115 -5.22 7.28 4.22
C LEU A 115 -5.96 8.05 5.34
N PRO A 116 -6.00 9.40 5.35
CA PRO A 116 -6.78 10.15 6.33
C PRO A 116 -8.28 9.86 6.25
N VAL A 117 -8.81 9.70 5.03
CA VAL A 117 -10.24 9.39 4.81
C VAL A 117 -10.55 7.99 5.34
N LEU A 118 -9.72 7.00 5.02
CA LEU A 118 -9.89 5.62 5.51
C LEU A 118 -9.77 5.55 7.04
N LYS A 119 -8.85 6.30 7.65
CA LYS A 119 -8.71 6.38 9.12
C LYS A 119 -9.96 6.97 9.78
N LYS A 120 -10.58 8.00 9.19
CA LYS A 120 -11.82 8.60 9.71
C LYS A 120 -13.01 7.64 9.70
N LEU A 121 -13.04 6.67 8.80
CA LEU A 121 -14.11 5.69 8.69
C LEU A 121 -14.05 4.59 9.78
N ASN A 122 -12.93 4.50 10.52
CA ASN A 122 -12.70 3.51 11.57
C ASN A 122 -13.08 2.09 11.12
N LEU A 123 -12.61 1.70 9.93
CA LEU A 123 -12.93 0.41 9.33
C LEU A 123 -12.15 -0.71 10.02
N THR A 124 -12.81 -1.83 10.30
CA THR A 124 -12.11 -3.05 10.71
C THR A 124 -11.32 -3.65 9.53
N ASP A 125 -10.38 -4.55 9.81
CA ASP A 125 -9.63 -5.27 8.75
C ASP A 125 -10.55 -5.96 7.74
N ALA A 126 -11.67 -6.50 8.22
CA ALA A 126 -12.60 -7.22 7.37
C ALA A 126 -13.40 -6.28 6.46
N GLU A 127 -13.79 -5.10 6.96
CA GLU A 127 -14.47 -4.05 6.19
C GLU A 127 -13.52 -3.41 5.17
N THR A 128 -12.25 -3.24 5.54
CA THR A 128 -11.19 -2.78 4.64
C THR A 128 -10.98 -3.76 3.49
N LYS A 129 -10.91 -5.06 3.78
CA LYS A 129 -10.84 -6.10 2.74
C LYS A 129 -12.06 -6.08 1.82
N ALA A 130 -13.26 -5.90 2.37
CA ALA A 130 -14.47 -5.79 1.56
C ALA A 130 -14.44 -4.54 0.65
N LEU A 131 -13.93 -3.40 1.14
CA LEU A 131 -13.77 -2.19 0.33
C LEU A 131 -12.78 -2.41 -0.82
N ILE A 132 -11.67 -3.09 -0.56
CA ILE A 132 -10.68 -3.43 -1.60
C ILE A 132 -11.32 -4.31 -2.69
N VAL A 133 -12.16 -5.28 -2.31
CA VAL A 133 -12.89 -6.12 -3.28
C VAL A 133 -13.84 -5.28 -4.13
N ALA A 134 -14.60 -4.36 -3.52
CA ALA A 134 -15.47 -3.44 -4.26
C ALA A 134 -14.69 -2.57 -5.25
N MET A 135 -13.56 -2.00 -4.82
CA MET A 135 -12.71 -1.17 -5.70
C MET A 135 -12.07 -1.99 -6.84
N ARG A 136 -11.77 -3.28 -6.61
CA ARG A 136 -11.30 -4.17 -7.69
C ARG A 136 -12.38 -4.44 -8.72
N ALA A 137 -13.62 -4.68 -8.30
CA ALA A 137 -14.73 -4.86 -9.23
C ALA A 137 -14.92 -3.64 -10.14
N VAL A 138 -14.73 -2.43 -9.60
CA VAL A 138 -14.72 -1.20 -10.42
C VAL A 138 -13.56 -1.20 -11.42
N ALA A 139 -12.34 -1.50 -10.95
CA ALA A 139 -11.14 -1.38 -11.78
C ALA A 139 -11.00 -2.49 -12.84
N GLU A 140 -11.36 -3.72 -12.50
CA GLU A 140 -11.14 -4.92 -13.32
C GLU A 140 -12.39 -5.28 -14.13
N ASP A 141 -13.58 -5.20 -13.52
CA ASP A 141 -14.84 -5.63 -14.13
C ASP A 141 -15.66 -4.45 -14.69
N GLY A 142 -15.23 -3.21 -14.48
CA GLY A 142 -15.91 -2.01 -14.95
C GLY A 142 -17.25 -1.74 -14.26
N VAL A 143 -17.43 -2.27 -13.04
CA VAL A 143 -18.61 -2.00 -12.21
C VAL A 143 -18.68 -0.50 -11.88
N ASP A 144 -19.88 0.05 -11.84
CA ASP A 144 -20.08 1.43 -11.42
C ASP A 144 -19.62 1.64 -9.97
N VAL A 145 -18.95 2.77 -9.70
CA VAL A 145 -18.39 3.07 -8.38
C VAL A 145 -19.48 3.16 -7.32
N GLU A 146 -20.61 3.79 -7.63
CA GLU A 146 -21.71 3.97 -6.67
C GLU A 146 -22.36 2.62 -6.36
N GLU A 147 -22.55 1.78 -7.37
CA GLU A 147 -23.07 0.41 -7.21
C GLU A 147 -22.14 -0.44 -6.33
N ALA A 148 -20.84 -0.45 -6.61
CA ALA A 148 -19.86 -1.20 -5.83
C ALA A 148 -19.80 -0.73 -4.36
N LEU A 149 -19.83 0.59 -4.14
CA LEU A 149 -19.85 1.17 -2.79
C LEU A 149 -21.16 0.90 -2.06
N LYS A 150 -22.30 0.84 -2.77
CA LYS A 150 -23.59 0.47 -2.16
C LYS A 150 -23.55 -0.96 -1.61
N VAL A 151 -23.10 -1.91 -2.43
CA VAL A 151 -22.96 -3.32 -2.00
C VAL A 151 -22.01 -3.44 -0.80
N TRP A 152 -20.89 -2.72 -0.84
CA TRP A 152 -19.97 -2.69 0.30
C TRP A 152 -20.62 -2.12 1.56
N LYS A 153 -21.32 -0.97 1.48
CA LYS A 153 -22.01 -0.35 2.61
C LYS A 153 -23.05 -1.29 3.23
N GLU A 154 -23.86 -1.96 2.41
CA GLU A 154 -24.85 -2.95 2.87
C GLU A 154 -24.16 -4.09 3.64
N ALA A 155 -23.04 -4.61 3.11
CA ALA A 155 -22.27 -5.65 3.79
C ALA A 155 -21.67 -5.18 5.12
N VAL A 156 -21.23 -3.91 5.21
CA VAL A 156 -20.72 -3.31 6.45
C VAL A 156 -21.84 -3.15 7.48
N TYR A 157 -23.00 -2.60 7.09
CA TYR A 157 -24.13 -2.40 7.99
C TYR A 157 -24.69 -3.73 8.53
N ASP A 158 -24.81 -4.73 7.67
CA ASP A 158 -25.21 -6.08 8.05
C ASP A 158 -24.28 -6.66 9.11
N ARG A 159 -22.97 -6.44 8.95
CA ARG A 159 -21.95 -6.94 9.88
C ARG A 159 -21.95 -6.19 11.22
N ARG A 160 -22.16 -4.87 11.19
CA ARG A 160 -22.22 -4.04 12.40
C ARG A 160 -23.53 -4.21 13.18
N GLY A 161 -24.56 -4.77 12.55
CA GLY A 161 -25.90 -4.91 13.14
C GLY A 161 -26.73 -3.62 13.06
N ASP A 162 -26.25 -2.60 12.33
CA ASP A 162 -26.81 -1.24 12.25
C ASP A 162 -27.89 -1.09 11.17
N ARG A 163 -28.61 -2.17 10.84
CA ARG A 163 -29.58 -2.19 9.72
C ARG A 163 -30.70 -1.15 9.82
N GLN A 164 -31.03 -0.66 11.02
CA GLN A 164 -32.13 0.28 11.25
C GLN A 164 -31.83 1.73 10.81
N SER A 165 -30.57 2.08 10.56
CA SER A 165 -30.18 3.45 10.17
C SER A 165 -30.23 3.68 8.65
N ALA A 166 -30.01 2.64 7.83
CA ALA A 166 -29.97 2.75 6.38
C ALA A 166 -31.36 3.03 5.74
N ASP A 167 -32.44 2.49 6.32
CA ASP A 167 -33.80 2.68 5.80
C ASP A 167 -34.38 4.08 6.09
N ARG A 168 -33.76 4.87 6.96
CA ARG A 168 -34.22 6.23 7.30
C ARG A 168 -33.70 7.30 6.34
N GLU A 169 -32.51 7.14 5.76
CA GLU A 169 -31.95 8.13 4.82
C GLU A 169 -32.57 8.06 3.41
N VAL A 170 -33.10 6.91 2.98
CA VAL A 170 -33.70 6.77 1.64
C VAL A 170 -35.10 7.40 1.54
N LYS A 171 -35.70 7.77 2.68
CA LYS A 171 -37.05 8.36 2.75
C LYS A 171 -37.08 9.87 2.98
N ALA A 172 -35.92 10.53 3.05
CA ALA A 172 -35.79 11.99 3.20
C ALA A 172 -35.29 12.60 1.89
#